data_AF-A0A8T7KNL7-F1
#
_entry.id   AF-A0A8T7KNL7-F1
#
_cell.length_a   1.000
_cell.length_b   1.000
_cell.length_c   1.000
_cell.angle_alpha   90.00
_cell.angle_beta   90.00
_cell.angle_gamma   90.00
#
_symmetry.space_group_name_H-M   'P 1'
#
loop_
_entity.id
_entity.type
_entity.pdbx_description
1 polymer ?
#
loop_
_entity_poly.entity_id
_entity_poly.type
_entity_poly.pdbx_seq_one_letter_code
_entity_poly.pdbx_strand_id
1 'polypeptide(L)' 'MSNDATERYTCPKCGYLNLWTRNEILQRGKEVIYRGENEIEYSLRCKNPKGCDQRMRIAITRQEK' A
#
# COMPACT_ATOMS: atom_id res chain seq x y z
N MET A 1 -3.52 18.93 -10.08
CA MET A 1 -2.48 18.15 -10.78
C MET A 1 -2.39 16.81 -10.07
N SER A 2 -2.87 15.75 -10.72
CA SER A 2 -3.08 14.44 -10.12
C SER A 2 -1.74 13.75 -9.83
N ASN A 3 -1.19 13.99 -8.63
CA ASN A 3 -0.11 13.18 -8.09
C ASN A 3 -0.71 11.85 -7.60
N ASP A 4 -1.14 11.02 -8.55
CA ASP A 4 -1.49 9.62 -8.28
C ASP A 4 -0.18 8.85 -7.99
N ALA A 5 0.39 9.11 -6.81
CA ALA A 5 1.55 8.39 -6.31
C ALA A 5 1.23 6.90 -6.37
N THR A 6 2.00 6.19 -7.20
CA THR A 6 1.85 4.75 -7.42
C THR A 6 3.00 4.06 -6.71
N GLU A 7 2.66 3.26 -5.70
CA GLU A 7 3.57 2.44 -4.95
C GLU A 7 3.82 1.13 -5.71
N ARG A 8 5.08 0.86 -6.00
CA ARG A 8 5.51 -0.38 -6.67
C ARG A 8 6.42 -1.17 -5.76
N TYR A 9 6.12 -2.44 -5.57
CA TYR A 9 7.00 -3.34 -4.83
C TYR A 9 6.94 -4.76 -5.37
N THR A 10 8.07 -5.46 -5.33
CA THR A 10 8.12 -6.89 -5.62
C THR A 10 7.76 -7.65 -4.35
N CYS A 11 6.79 -8.57 -4.43
CA CYS A 11 6.41 -9.39 -3.29
C CYS A 11 7.60 -10.26 -2.86
N PRO A 12 8.07 -10.19 -1.61
CA PRO A 12 9.22 -10.97 -1.15
C PRO A 12 8.93 -12.48 -1.11
N LYS A 13 7.66 -12.87 -1.04
CA LYS A 13 7.24 -14.29 -0.95
C LYS A 13 7.12 -14.97 -2.32
N CYS A 14 6.56 -14.28 -3.31
CA CYS A 14 6.23 -14.89 -4.61
C CYS A 14 6.87 -14.21 -5.83
N GLY A 15 7.65 -13.14 -5.63
CA GLY A 15 8.31 -12.41 -6.71
C GLY A 15 7.39 -11.57 -7.61
N TYR A 16 6.08 -11.53 -7.32
CA TYR A 16 5.12 -10.79 -8.14
C TYR A 16 5.27 -9.28 -7.96
N LEU A 17 5.30 -8.53 -9.07
CA LEU A 17 5.31 -7.07 -9.05
C LEU A 17 3.91 -6.54 -8.69
N ASN A 18 3.82 -5.91 -7.53
CA ASN A 18 2.59 -5.26 -7.07
C ASN A 18 2.67 -3.78 -7.38
N LEU A 19 1.64 -3.29 -8.07
CA LEU A 19 1.40 -1.88 -8.34
C LEU A 19 0.15 -1.46 -7.59
N TRP A 20 0.27 -0.43 -6.77
CA TRP A 20 -0.78 0.10 -5.92
C TRP A 20 -0.88 1.60 -6.11
N THR A 21 -2.01 2.10 -6.58
CA THR A 21 -2.24 3.55 -6.58
C THR A 21 -2.63 4.03 -5.19
N ARG A 22 -2.35 5.28 -4.85
CA ARG A 22 -2.80 5.89 -3.59
C ARG A 22 -4.28 5.63 -3.31
N ASN A 23 -5.14 5.80 -4.32
CA ASN A 23 -6.58 5.56 -4.20
C ASN A 23 -6.90 4.09 -3.87
N GLU A 24 -6.22 3.14 -4.52
CA GLU A 24 -6.38 1.72 -4.20
C GLU A 24 -5.92 1.38 -2.78
N ILE A 25 -4.85 2.04 -2.30
CA ILE A 25 -4.34 1.85 -0.94
C ILE A 25 -5.36 2.35 0.09
N LEU A 26 -5.93 3.54 -0.14
CA LEU A 26 -6.96 4.11 0.72
C LEU A 26 -8.26 3.28 0.72
N GLN A 27 -8.63 2.69 -0.43
CA GLN A 27 -9.87 1.91 -0.55
C GLN A 27 -9.73 0.45 -0.08
N ARG A 28 -8.58 -0.20 -0.32
CA ARG A 28 -8.41 -1.65 -0.12
C ARG A 28 -7.35 -2.00 0.92
N GLY A 29 -6.48 -1.06 1.26
CA GLY A 29 -5.50 -1.22 2.31
C GLY A 29 -6.20 -1.32 3.66
N LYS A 30 -5.65 -2.15 4.55
CA LYS A 30 -6.05 -2.11 5.96
C LYS A 30 -5.19 -1.06 6.65
N GLU A 31 -5.82 0.01 7.11
CA GLU A 31 -5.16 1.04 7.91
C GLU A 31 -4.63 0.42 9.21
N VAL A 32 -3.33 0.56 9.42
CA VAL A 32 -2.64 0.22 10.65
C VAL A 32 -2.34 1.56 11.30
N ILE A 33 -3.17 1.97 12.25
CA ILE A 33 -3.02 3.27 12.94
C ILE A 33 -1.73 3.22 13.75
N TYR A 34 -0.69 3.89 13.26
CA TYR A 34 0.51 4.17 14.01
C TYR A 34 0.36 5.57 14.65
N ARG A 35 0.78 5.74 15.90
CA ARG A 35 0.74 7.01 16.65
C ARG A 35 1.82 8.01 16.19
N GLY A 36 2.05 8.13 14.89
CA GLY A 36 2.89 9.17 14.30
C GLY A 36 2.01 10.32 13.82
N GLU A 37 2.42 11.56 14.06
CA GLU A 37 1.57 12.74 13.81
C GLU A 37 1.20 12.91 12.31
N ASN A 38 1.99 12.37 11.37
CA ASN A 38 1.87 12.69 9.93
C ASN A 38 1.86 11.50 8.95
N GLU A 39 2.00 10.26 9.41
CA GLU A 39 2.10 9.07 8.55
C GLU A 39 1.06 8.01 8.92
N ILE A 40 0.34 7.49 7.92
CA ILE A 40 -0.56 6.35 8.08
C ILE A 40 0.10 5.13 7.43
N GLU A 41 0.27 4.04 8.18
CA GLU A 41 0.72 2.76 7.63
C GLU A 41 -0.47 1.97 7.08
N TYR A 42 -0.37 1.47 5.85
CA TYR A 42 -1.36 0.60 5.24
C TYR A 42 -0.79 -0.80 5.01
N SER A 43 -1.57 -1.82 5.38
CA SER A 43 -1.27 -3.22 5.09
C SER A 43 -1.98 -3.68 3.81
N LEU A 44 -1.20 -3.82 2.73
CA LEU A 44 -1.61 -4.19 1.39
C LEU A 44 -1.40 -5.68 1.12
N ARG A 45 -2.42 -6.38 0.63
CA ARG A 45 -2.28 -7.79 0.23
C ARG A 45 -1.59 -7.89 -1.13
N CYS A 46 -0.82 -8.94 -1.38
CA CYS A 46 -0.30 -9.19 -2.72
C CYS A 46 -1.45 -9.43 -3.74
N LYS A 47 -1.39 -8.76 -4.89
CA LYS A 47 -2.32 -8.87 -6.03
C LYS A 47 -2.03 -10.05 -6.96
N ASN A 48 -1.13 -10.97 -6.58
CA ASN A 48 -0.77 -12.09 -7.44
C ASN A 48 -2.00 -12.94 -7.79
N PRO A 49 -2.36 -13.09 -9.08
CA PRO A 49 -3.54 -13.86 -9.50
C PRO A 49 -3.43 -15.35 -9.18
N LYS A 50 -2.21 -15.89 -9.00
CA LYS A 50 -1.99 -17.27 -8.56
C LYS A 50 -2.28 -17.50 -7.07
N GLY A 51 -2.64 -16.43 -6.34
CA GLY A 51 -2.88 -16.47 -4.91
C GLY A 51 -1.59 -16.22 -4.11
N CYS A 52 -1.63 -15.20 -3.27
CA CYS A 52 -0.60 -14.94 -2.26
C CYS A 52 -1.25 -14.27 -1.05
N ASP A 53 -0.89 -14.75 0.13
CA ASP A 53 -1.31 -14.26 1.45
C ASP A 53 -0.33 -13.22 2.03
N GLN A 54 0.81 -13.01 1.37
CA GLN A 54 1.78 -11.99 1.79
C GLN A 54 1.13 -10.61 1.82
N ARG A 55 1.41 -9.88 2.89
CA ARG A 55 1.03 -8.48 3.03
C ARG A 55 2.28 -7.62 3.15
N MET A 56 2.25 -6.45 2.53
CA MET A 56 3.27 -5.43 2.66
C MET A 56 2.71 -4.23 3.42
N ARG A 57 3.54 -3.63 4.25
CA ARG A 57 3.23 -2.42 5.00
C ARG A 57 3.87 -1.25 4.28
N ILE A 58 3.08 -0.23 3.97
CA ILE A 58 3.57 0.99 3.31
C ILE A 58 3.06 2.18 4.12
N ALA A 59 3.99 3.04 4.54
CA ALA A 59 3.65 4.32 5.14
C ALA A 59 3.31 5.33 4.03
N ILE A 60 2.16 6.00 4.17
CA ILE A 60 1.74 7.06 3.28
C ILE A 60 1.58 8.33 4.10
N THR A 61 2.26 9.40 3.70
CA THR A 61 2.09 10.73 4.30
C THR A 61 0.67 11.22 4.08
N ARG A 62 0.01 11.70 5.13
CA ARG A 62 -1.25 12.45 4.98
C ARG A 62 -0.93 13.70 4.17
N GLN A 63 -1.55 13.87 3.01
CA GLN A 63 -1.58 15.19 2.39
C GLN A 63 -2.61 15.98 3.18
N GLU A 64 -2.12 16.87 4.04
CA GLU A 64 -2.97 17.91 4.62
C GLU A 64 -3.54 18.75 3.48
N LYS A 65 -4.83 19.06 3.62
CA LYS A 65 -5.69 19.60 2.57
C LYS A 65 -5.51 21.10 2.40
#